data_AF-W4UTX0-F1
#
_entry.id   AF-W4UTX0-F1
#
_cell.length_a   1.000
_cell.length_b   1.000
_cell.length_c   1.000
_cell.angle_alpha   90.00
_cell.angle_beta   90.00
_cell.angle_gamma   90.00
#
_symmetry.space_group_name_H-M   'P 1'
#
loop_
_entity.id
_entity.type
_entity.pdbx_description
1 polymer ?
#
loop_
_entity_poly.entity_id
_entity_poly.type
_entity_poly.pdbx_seq_one_letter_code
_entity_poly.pdbx_strand_id
1 'polypeptide(L)'
;MAALSLTIFSSKPTAKGEFPIFICIYSKRSRDYIKTEYQLDDICQWYNGKVVARPDATMLNKRLLYELKKYKERLQYIEDQEYYSAKQLKAILTQQDKIAPDVRTFNDFMRQRIKEKIEEGKSSHAKMLEDTLKVFEAAEGDVPMILMNHITIEHFDRWLKLHGHTDGGRQIRLSHIKARVNEAIKIGILRCDKHPFAYTKIPTPEPRELDITVESIRKIINADVSHSRQLTLAKDVFLLSFYLGGINFADLAEVDFSGNEITYVRKKSSEHKRKNRQIIISISRKLRLS
;
A
#
# COMPACT_ATOMS: atom_id res chain seq x y z
N MET A 1 5.92 0.46 -38.41
CA MET A 1 6.39 1.26 -37.26
C MET A 1 5.47 2.42 -36.93
N ALA A 2 5.17 2.60 -35.64
CA ALA A 2 4.41 3.74 -35.14
C ALA A 2 5.29 5.00 -35.09
N ALA A 3 4.71 6.18 -35.31
CA ALA A 3 5.45 7.44 -35.32
C ALA A 3 4.70 8.55 -34.57
N LEU A 4 5.46 9.50 -34.02
CA LEU A 4 4.94 10.66 -33.30
C LEU A 4 5.38 11.96 -33.98
N SER A 5 4.44 12.87 -34.23
CA SER A 5 4.73 14.22 -34.74
C SER A 5 3.86 15.27 -34.02
N LEU A 6 4.25 16.54 -34.12
CA LEU A 6 3.39 17.63 -33.68
C LEU A 6 2.45 18.07 -34.82
N THR A 7 1.24 18.50 -34.49
CA THR A 7 0.26 19.01 -35.46
C THR A 7 -0.72 19.98 -34.80
N ILE A 8 -1.43 20.75 -35.61
CA ILE A 8 -2.63 21.52 -35.22
C ILE A 8 -3.83 21.09 -36.06
N PHE A 9 -5.04 21.47 -35.66
CA PHE A 9 -6.23 21.38 -36.50
C PHE A 9 -6.65 22.77 -36.97
N SER A 10 -6.27 23.12 -38.20
CA SER A 10 -6.64 24.42 -38.80
C SER A 10 -8.16 24.60 -38.94
N SER A 11 -8.91 23.52 -39.10
CA SER A 11 -10.38 23.58 -39.29
C SER A 11 -11.18 23.53 -37.97
N LYS A 12 -10.53 23.49 -36.80
CA LYS A 12 -11.20 23.33 -35.49
C LYS A 12 -10.59 24.25 -34.43
N PRO A 13 -10.77 25.58 -34.55
CA PRO A 13 -10.40 26.50 -33.49
C PRO A 13 -11.26 26.29 -32.24
N THR A 14 -10.76 26.72 -31.08
CA THR A 14 -11.55 26.78 -29.84
C THR A 14 -12.62 27.88 -29.95
N ALA A 15 -13.55 27.92 -29.00
CA ALA A 15 -14.54 29.01 -28.92
C ALA A 15 -13.92 30.42 -28.82
N LYS A 16 -12.63 30.51 -28.42
CA LYS A 16 -11.85 31.75 -28.36
C LYS A 16 -11.05 32.05 -29.63
N GLY A 17 -11.13 31.21 -30.66
CA GLY A 17 -10.36 31.36 -31.90
C GLY A 17 -8.94 30.80 -31.85
N GLU A 18 -8.55 30.13 -30.77
CA GLU A 18 -7.19 29.60 -30.58
C GLU A 18 -7.05 28.20 -31.22
N PHE A 19 -5.84 27.83 -31.61
CA PHE A 19 -5.49 26.56 -32.25
C PHE A 19 -4.62 25.70 -31.32
N PRO A 20 -5.19 24.67 -30.68
CA PRO A 20 -4.41 23.79 -29.80
C PRO A 20 -3.39 22.96 -30.58
N ILE A 21 -2.23 22.77 -29.98
CA ILE A 21 -1.18 21.91 -30.52
C ILE A 21 -1.38 20.50 -29.98
N PHE A 22 -1.26 19.50 -30.86
CA PHE A 22 -1.43 18.09 -30.56
C PHE A 22 -0.17 17.31 -30.90
N ILE A 23 0.08 16.23 -30.15
CA ILE A 23 0.98 15.15 -30.55
C ILE A 23 0.14 14.12 -31.30
N CYS A 24 0.41 13.96 -32.59
CA CYS A 24 -0.24 12.96 -33.44
C CYS A 24 0.50 11.63 -33.34
N ILE A 25 -0.27 10.57 -33.09
CA ILE A 25 0.17 9.19 -33.06
C ILE A 25 -0.25 8.54 -34.38
N TYR A 26 0.73 8.13 -35.17
CA TYR A 26 0.53 7.34 -36.38
C TYR A 26 0.78 5.88 -36.06
N SER A 27 -0.22 5.02 -36.27
CA SER A 27 -0.01 3.58 -36.30
C SER A 27 -0.92 2.92 -37.31
N LYS A 28 -0.33 2.08 -38.16
CA LYS A 28 -0.99 1.43 -39.30
C LYS A 28 -1.71 2.49 -40.16
N ARG A 29 -3.04 2.37 -40.30
CA ARG A 29 -3.93 3.32 -41.02
C ARG A 29 -4.75 4.20 -40.08
N SER A 30 -4.41 4.24 -38.79
CA SER A 30 -5.13 4.99 -37.76
C SER A 30 -4.32 6.15 -37.23
N ARG A 31 -5.00 7.23 -36.85
CA ARG A 31 -4.42 8.40 -36.18
C ARG A 31 -5.18 8.67 -34.89
N ASP A 32 -4.46 9.01 -33.84
CA ASP A 32 -5.03 9.55 -32.62
C ASP A 32 -4.15 10.69 -32.09
N TYR A 33 -4.69 11.51 -31.20
CA TYR A 33 -4.10 12.80 -30.84
C TYR A 33 -4.08 13.01 -29.34
N ILE A 34 -2.92 13.40 -28.82
CA ILE A 34 -2.74 13.86 -27.43
C ILE A 34 -2.73 15.38 -27.46
N LYS A 35 -3.69 16.01 -26.76
CA LYS A 35 -3.76 17.47 -26.65
C LYS A 35 -2.62 17.96 -25.73
N THR A 36 -1.88 18.97 -26.17
CA THR A 36 -0.87 19.63 -25.31
C THR A 36 -1.48 20.87 -24.63
N GLU A 37 -0.77 21.44 -23.67
CA GLU A 37 -1.16 22.69 -23.00
C GLU A 37 -0.91 23.94 -23.88
N TYR A 38 -0.20 23.77 -24.99
CA TYR A 38 0.18 24.86 -25.87
C TYR A 38 -0.88 25.09 -26.96
N GLN A 39 -1.10 26.36 -27.27
CA GLN A 39 -2.01 26.81 -28.30
C GLN A 39 -1.44 28.03 -29.03
N LEU A 40 -1.95 28.25 -30.24
CA LEU A 40 -1.59 29.35 -31.12
C LEU A 40 -2.79 30.28 -31.31
N ASP A 41 -2.51 31.56 -31.46
CA ASP A 41 -3.55 32.56 -31.66
C ASP A 41 -3.92 32.70 -33.14
N ASP A 42 -3.01 32.26 -34.02
CA ASP A 42 -3.15 32.34 -35.47
C ASP A 42 -2.58 31.07 -36.14
N ILE A 43 -3.28 30.57 -37.17
CA ILE A 43 -2.83 29.48 -38.04
C ILE A 43 -1.47 29.78 -38.69
N CYS A 44 -1.21 31.04 -39.04
CA CYS A 44 0.04 31.46 -39.68
C CYS A 44 1.26 31.23 -38.79
N GLN A 45 1.06 31.05 -37.48
CA GLN A 45 2.12 30.72 -36.53
C GLN A 45 2.54 29.24 -36.60
N TRP A 46 1.93 28.41 -37.47
CA TRP A 46 2.29 27.01 -37.63
C TRP A 46 2.82 26.71 -39.04
N TYR A 47 4.04 26.20 -39.10
CA TYR A 47 4.64 25.77 -40.36
C TYR A 47 5.49 24.52 -40.18
N ASN A 48 5.19 23.48 -40.98
CA ASN A 48 5.95 22.23 -41.07
C ASN A 48 6.30 21.60 -39.71
N GLY A 49 5.30 21.47 -38.82
CA GLY A 49 5.49 20.83 -37.52
C GLY A 49 6.14 21.71 -36.45
N LYS A 50 6.32 23.01 -36.72
CA LYS A 50 6.97 23.97 -35.82
C LYS A 50 6.15 25.25 -35.70
N VAL A 51 6.35 25.93 -34.58
CA VAL A 51 5.81 27.28 -34.37
C VAL A 51 6.75 28.30 -34.98
N VAL A 52 6.20 29.25 -35.74
CA VAL A 52 6.92 30.28 -36.50
C VAL A 52 6.23 31.64 -36.31
N ALA A 53 6.87 32.72 -36.79
CA ALA A 53 6.29 34.07 -36.84
C ALA A 53 5.74 34.58 -35.48
N ARG A 54 6.44 34.25 -34.39
CA ARG A 54 6.08 34.61 -33.01
C ARG A 54 7.36 34.93 -32.20
N PRO A 55 7.36 35.93 -31.30
CA PRO A 55 8.54 36.30 -30.51
C PRO A 55 9.11 35.16 -29.65
N ASP A 56 8.25 34.34 -29.04
CA ASP A 56 8.64 33.21 -28.18
C ASP A 56 8.72 31.87 -28.94
N ALA A 57 8.66 31.87 -30.28
CA ALA A 57 8.62 30.65 -31.10
C ALA A 57 9.79 29.71 -30.80
N THR A 58 10.98 30.24 -30.59
CA THR A 58 12.18 29.45 -30.23
C THR A 58 11.99 28.71 -28.90
N MET A 59 11.48 29.39 -27.87
CA MET A 59 11.26 28.80 -26.55
C MET A 59 10.12 27.79 -26.58
N LEU A 60 9.04 28.13 -27.27
CA LEU A 60 7.86 27.28 -27.38
C LEU A 60 8.17 26.01 -28.19
N ASN A 61 8.94 26.11 -29.27
CA ASN A 61 9.44 24.93 -30.00
C ASN A 61 10.34 24.05 -29.12
N LYS A 62 11.23 24.63 -28.29
CA LYS A 62 12.03 23.85 -27.32
C LYS A 62 11.14 23.08 -26.35
N ARG A 63 10.10 23.73 -25.80
CA ARG A 63 9.13 23.09 -24.90
C ARG A 63 8.32 21.99 -25.59
N LEU A 64 7.83 22.23 -26.81
CA LEU A 64 7.12 21.22 -27.59
C LEU A 64 8.00 20.02 -27.95
N LEU A 65 9.27 20.25 -28.26
CA LEU A 65 10.24 19.18 -28.51
C LEU A 65 10.52 18.37 -27.24
N TYR A 66 10.61 19.02 -26.09
CA TYR A 66 10.75 18.34 -24.80
C TYR A 66 9.53 17.45 -24.50
N GLU A 67 8.31 17.99 -24.66
CA GLU A 67 7.08 17.20 -24.53
C GLU A 67 7.03 16.03 -25.52
N LEU A 68 7.34 16.26 -26.80
CA LEU A 68 7.38 15.20 -27.81
C LEU A 68 8.42 14.12 -27.45
N LYS A 69 9.58 14.50 -26.91
CA LYS A 69 10.65 13.58 -26.51
C LYS A 69 10.18 12.60 -25.43
N LYS A 70 9.44 13.08 -24.41
CA LYS A 70 8.85 12.23 -23.37
C LYS A 70 8.02 11.07 -23.93
N TYR A 71 7.17 11.34 -24.92
CA TYR A 71 6.35 10.30 -25.55
C TYR A 71 7.14 9.42 -26.52
N LYS A 72 8.16 9.96 -27.22
CA LYS A 72 9.06 9.18 -28.07
C LYS A 72 9.86 8.16 -27.28
N GLU A 73 10.42 8.56 -26.13
CA GLU A 73 11.12 7.65 -25.23
C GLU A 73 10.18 6.54 -24.75
N ARG A 74 8.97 6.88 -24.28
CA ARG A 74 7.96 5.88 -23.89
C ARG A 74 7.62 4.91 -25.03
N LEU A 75 7.45 5.40 -26.26
CA LEU A 75 7.13 4.57 -27.41
C LEU A 75 8.23 3.54 -27.73
N GLN A 76 9.50 3.89 -27.50
CA GLN A 76 10.63 2.97 -27.71
C GLN A 76 10.64 1.78 -26.76
N TYR A 77 10.07 1.91 -25.56
CA TYR A 77 9.98 0.82 -24.57
C TYR A 77 8.75 -0.09 -24.76
N ILE A 78 7.88 0.19 -25.74
CA ILE A 78 6.72 -0.65 -26.02
C ILE A 78 7.16 -1.80 -26.93
N GLU A 79 7.26 -3.00 -26.36
CA GLU A 79 7.43 -4.23 -27.13
C GLU A 79 6.26 -4.39 -28.11
N ASP A 80 6.55 -4.90 -29.31
CA ASP A 80 5.51 -5.21 -30.30
C ASP A 80 4.62 -4.00 -30.67
N GLN A 81 5.19 -2.79 -30.65
CA GLN A 81 4.47 -1.54 -30.93
C GLN A 81 3.69 -1.55 -32.27
N GLU A 82 4.10 -2.39 -33.21
CA GLU A 82 3.49 -2.52 -34.54
C GLU A 82 2.11 -3.21 -34.52
N TYR A 83 1.78 -3.92 -33.45
CA TYR A 83 0.50 -4.62 -33.34
C TYR A 83 -0.63 -3.72 -32.80
N TYR A 84 -0.29 -2.65 -32.08
CA TYR A 84 -1.26 -1.74 -31.46
C TYR A 84 -1.80 -0.68 -32.43
N SER A 85 -3.10 -0.38 -32.32
CA SER A 85 -3.73 0.76 -33.01
C SER A 85 -3.32 2.10 -32.40
N ALA A 86 -3.52 3.22 -33.12
CA ALA A 86 -3.21 4.56 -32.59
C ALA A 86 -3.98 4.88 -31.30
N LYS A 87 -5.21 4.36 -31.14
CA LYS A 87 -6.01 4.50 -29.92
C LYS A 87 -5.44 3.71 -28.75
N GLN A 88 -4.97 2.49 -28.99
CA GLN A 88 -4.30 1.68 -27.95
C GLN A 88 -2.95 2.29 -27.57
N LEU A 89 -2.16 2.71 -28.55
CA LEU A 89 -0.90 3.41 -28.28
C LEU A 89 -1.14 4.73 -27.54
N LYS A 90 -2.18 5.49 -27.88
CA LYS A 90 -2.58 6.64 -27.07
C LYS A 90 -2.85 6.23 -25.64
N ALA A 91 -3.66 5.21 -25.40
CA ALA A 91 -3.96 4.73 -24.06
C ALA A 91 -2.71 4.27 -23.29
N ILE A 92 -1.70 3.70 -23.95
CA ILE A 92 -0.42 3.29 -23.34
C ILE A 92 0.49 4.51 -23.09
N LEU A 93 0.57 5.44 -24.04
CA LEU A 93 1.43 6.63 -23.97
C LEU A 93 0.88 7.69 -22.99
N THR A 94 -0.45 7.83 -22.95
CA THR A 94 -1.21 8.68 -22.03
C THR A 94 -1.75 7.91 -20.84
N GLN A 95 -1.43 6.62 -20.70
CA GLN A 95 -1.37 6.03 -19.38
C GLN A 95 -0.37 6.93 -18.66
N GLN A 96 -0.92 7.87 -17.90
CA GLN A 96 -0.20 8.50 -16.83
C GLN A 96 0.54 7.32 -16.17
N ASP A 97 1.81 7.49 -15.90
CA ASP A 97 2.20 7.27 -14.52
C ASP A 97 0.98 7.55 -13.59
N LYS A 98 0.10 6.56 -13.40
CA LYS A 98 -0.74 6.41 -12.18
C LYS A 98 0.14 6.26 -10.93
N ILE A 99 1.44 6.39 -11.16
CA ILE A 99 2.59 6.52 -10.32
C ILE A 99 3.04 8.00 -10.18
N ALA A 100 2.27 8.97 -10.63
CA ALA A 100 2.16 10.19 -9.83
C ALA A 100 0.86 10.01 -9.07
N PRO A 101 0.84 9.28 -7.95
CA PRO A 101 -0.30 9.48 -7.09
C PRO A 101 -0.22 10.93 -6.64
N ASP A 102 -1.38 11.52 -6.41
CA ASP A 102 -1.51 12.79 -5.68
C ASP A 102 -0.76 12.79 -4.33
N VAL A 103 -0.33 11.60 -3.91
CA VAL A 103 0.61 11.28 -2.84
C VAL A 103 2.01 11.84 -3.13
N ARG A 104 2.25 13.04 -2.61
CA ARG A 104 3.58 13.69 -2.64
C ARG A 104 4.50 13.13 -1.56
N THR A 105 3.94 12.54 -0.51
CA THR A 105 4.66 12.08 0.68
C THR A 105 4.42 10.60 0.98
N PHE A 106 5.37 9.97 1.66
CA PHE A 106 5.23 8.60 2.14
C PHE A 106 4.07 8.48 3.14
N ASN A 107 3.78 9.54 3.88
CA ASN A 107 2.71 9.59 4.86
C ASN A 107 1.34 9.48 4.19
N ASP A 108 1.10 10.25 3.13
CA ASP A 108 -0.13 10.16 2.34
C ASP A 108 -0.30 8.77 1.72
N PHE A 109 0.81 8.18 1.26
CA PHE A 109 0.82 6.81 0.73
C PHE A 109 0.32 5.83 1.80
N MET A 110 0.89 5.93 3.00
CA MET A 110 0.51 5.10 4.15
C MET A 110 -0.96 5.29 4.52
N ARG A 111 -1.46 6.53 4.57
CA ARG A 111 -2.87 6.84 4.88
C ARG A 111 -3.82 6.22 3.87
N GLN A 112 -3.51 6.31 2.57
CA GLN A 112 -4.30 5.67 1.53
C GLN A 112 -4.35 4.15 1.71
N ARG A 113 -3.21 3.51 1.97
CA ARG A 113 -3.13 2.06 2.21
C ARG A 113 -3.88 1.62 3.47
N ILE A 114 -3.85 2.43 4.52
CA ILE A 114 -4.62 2.18 5.74
C ILE A 114 -6.12 2.18 5.42
N LYS A 115 -6.60 3.19 4.67
CA LYS A 115 -8.02 3.28 4.28
C LYS A 115 -8.46 2.05 3.47
N GLU A 116 -7.66 1.63 2.49
CA GLU A 116 -7.93 0.41 1.71
C GLU A 116 -8.00 -0.84 2.62
N LYS A 117 -7.15 -0.95 3.66
CA LYS A 117 -7.22 -2.08 4.60
C LYS A 117 -8.47 -2.07 5.48
N ILE A 118 -9.00 -0.90 5.81
CA ILE A 118 -10.27 -0.77 6.52
C ILE A 118 -11.42 -1.23 5.62
N GLU A 119 -11.43 -0.81 4.36
CA GLU A 119 -12.42 -1.22 3.36
C GLU A 119 -12.37 -2.73 3.06
N GLU A 120 -11.19 -3.35 3.13
CA GLU A 120 -11.00 -4.81 3.08
C GLU A 120 -11.50 -5.56 4.33
N GLY A 121 -12.01 -4.87 5.36
CA GLY A 121 -12.43 -5.48 6.63
C GLY A 121 -11.30 -5.84 7.58
N LYS A 122 -10.05 -5.42 7.32
CA LYS A 122 -8.86 -5.72 8.13
C LYS A 122 -8.58 -4.65 9.17
N SER A 123 -9.61 -4.23 9.90
CA SER A 123 -9.58 -3.07 10.81
C SER A 123 -8.51 -3.15 11.89
N SER A 124 -8.26 -4.34 12.47
CA SER A 124 -7.20 -4.50 13.49
C SER A 124 -5.80 -4.25 12.92
N HIS A 125 -5.51 -4.74 11.71
CA HIS A 125 -4.22 -4.50 11.07
C HIS A 125 -4.07 -3.03 10.62
N ALA A 126 -5.16 -2.44 10.11
CA ALA A 126 -5.19 -1.02 9.78
C ALA A 126 -4.86 -0.15 11.01
N LYS A 127 -5.43 -0.45 12.18
CA LYS A 127 -5.12 0.26 13.43
C LYS A 127 -3.64 0.17 13.81
N MET A 128 -3.02 -1.00 13.65
CA MET A 128 -1.57 -1.15 13.89
C MET A 128 -0.73 -0.30 12.92
N LEU A 129 -1.17 -0.17 11.67
CA LEU A 129 -0.53 0.69 10.68
C LEU A 129 -0.73 2.18 11.00
N GLU A 130 -1.92 2.60 11.46
CA GLU A 130 -2.18 3.96 11.95
C GLU A 130 -1.28 4.33 13.12
N ASP A 131 -1.15 3.44 14.11
CA ASP A 131 -0.27 3.64 15.25
C ASP A 131 1.20 3.69 14.82
N THR A 132 1.56 2.97 13.75
CA THR A 132 2.91 3.07 13.15
C THR A 132 3.11 4.42 12.48
N LEU A 133 2.14 4.86 11.69
CA LEU A 133 2.20 6.14 10.98
C LEU A 133 2.30 7.32 11.96
N LYS A 134 1.51 7.34 13.04
CA LYS A 134 1.58 8.39 14.06
C LYS A 134 2.98 8.53 14.67
N VAL A 135 3.63 7.39 14.96
CA VAL A 135 4.99 7.40 15.50
C VAL A 135 6.01 7.80 14.44
N PHE A 136 5.82 7.38 13.19
CA PHE A 136 6.66 7.83 12.07
C PHE A 136 6.55 9.34 11.86
N GLU A 137 5.35 9.91 11.92
CA GLU A 137 5.09 11.35 11.84
C GLU A 137 5.72 12.14 12.98
N ALA A 138 5.69 11.60 14.20
CA ALA A 138 6.35 12.21 15.34
C ALA A 138 7.88 12.25 15.20
N ALA A 139 8.46 11.29 14.47
CA ALA A 139 9.90 11.15 14.29
C ALA A 139 10.45 11.91 13.07
N GLU A 140 9.78 11.77 11.92
CA GLU A 140 10.25 12.25 10.62
C GLU A 140 9.42 13.41 10.05
N GLY A 141 8.25 13.69 10.63
CA GLY A 141 7.28 14.62 10.07
C GLY A 141 6.60 14.06 8.82
N ASP A 142 6.26 14.95 7.90
CA ASP A 142 5.70 14.61 6.59
C ASP A 142 6.84 14.44 5.59
N VAL A 143 7.07 13.20 5.13
CA VAL A 143 8.27 12.83 4.37
C VAL A 143 7.95 12.77 2.87
N PRO A 144 8.46 13.71 2.04
CA PRO A 144 8.39 13.61 0.59
C PRO A 144 8.90 12.26 0.10
N MET A 145 8.25 11.67 -0.90
CA MET A 145 8.62 10.32 -1.36
C MET A 145 10.09 10.23 -1.81
N ILE A 146 10.64 11.30 -2.39
CA ILE A 146 12.04 11.38 -2.81
C ILE A 146 13.04 11.32 -1.64
N LEU A 147 12.61 11.72 -0.45
CA LEU A 147 13.43 11.65 0.76
C LEU A 147 13.35 10.27 1.43
N MET A 148 12.47 9.38 0.98
CA MET A 148 12.30 8.04 1.55
C MET A 148 13.47 7.10 1.19
N ASN A 149 14.61 7.30 1.84
CA ASN A 149 15.87 6.59 1.61
C ASN A 149 16.46 6.02 2.91
N HIS A 150 17.68 5.49 2.86
CA HIS A 150 18.33 4.86 4.01
C HIS A 150 18.58 5.81 5.19
N ILE A 151 18.79 7.11 4.94
CA ILE A 151 19.01 8.10 5.99
C ILE A 151 17.74 8.27 6.83
N THR A 152 16.57 8.38 6.18
CA THR A 152 15.27 8.45 6.87
C THR A 152 15.00 7.19 7.69
N ILE A 153 15.29 6.00 7.15
CA ILE A 153 15.06 4.75 7.88
C ILE A 153 16.01 4.62 9.09
N GLU A 154 17.28 5.00 8.95
CA GLU A 154 18.25 5.00 10.05
C GLU A 154 17.91 6.04 11.13
N HIS A 155 17.48 7.23 10.72
CA HIS A 155 17.02 8.26 11.65
C HIS A 155 15.80 7.78 12.43
N PHE A 156 14.82 7.18 11.75
CA PHE A 156 13.62 6.64 12.38
C PHE A 156 13.95 5.53 13.38
N ASP A 157 14.81 4.57 13.03
CA ASP A 157 15.23 3.50 13.95
C ASP A 157 15.98 4.06 15.18
N ARG A 158 16.88 5.04 14.96
CA ARG A 158 17.58 5.72 16.05
C ARG A 158 16.60 6.46 16.96
N TRP A 159 15.65 7.18 16.39
CA TRP A 159 14.61 7.90 17.12
C TRP A 159 13.79 6.94 17.99
N LEU A 160 13.37 5.79 17.45
CA LEU A 160 12.64 4.78 18.20
C LEU A 160 13.46 4.28 19.41
N LYS A 161 14.75 4.03 19.21
CA LYS A 161 15.65 3.59 20.28
C LYS A 161 15.80 4.63 21.38
N LEU A 162 15.96 5.91 21.00
CA LEU A 162 16.09 7.02 21.96
C LEU A 162 14.80 7.27 22.75
N HIS A 163 13.64 6.99 22.17
CA HIS A 163 12.33 7.13 22.82
C HIS A 163 11.88 5.86 23.57
N GLY A 164 12.80 4.94 23.86
CA GLY A 164 12.54 3.79 24.73
C GLY A 164 11.70 2.67 24.10
N HIS A 165 11.56 2.63 22.77
CA HIS A 165 10.89 1.51 22.13
C HIS A 165 11.73 0.23 22.24
N THR A 166 11.10 -0.85 22.71
CA THR A 166 11.71 -2.19 22.77
C THR A 166 12.02 -2.73 21.38
N ASP A 167 12.91 -3.71 21.29
CA ASP A 167 13.26 -4.36 20.02
C ASP A 167 12.04 -4.98 19.31
N GLY A 168 11.08 -5.50 20.06
CA GLY A 168 9.81 -5.99 19.49
C GLY A 168 8.96 -4.85 18.92
N GLY A 169 8.87 -3.72 19.63
CA GLY A 169 8.17 -2.54 19.13
C GLY A 169 8.83 -1.94 17.88
N ARG A 170 10.16 -1.86 17.87
CA ARG A 170 10.97 -1.44 16.72
C ARG A 170 10.79 -2.39 15.54
N GLN A 171 10.85 -3.70 15.77
CA GLN A 171 10.66 -4.73 14.74
C GLN A 171 9.33 -4.56 14.03
N ILE A 172 8.23 -4.41 14.78
CA ILE A 172 6.88 -4.25 14.22
C ILE A 172 6.82 -3.01 13.33
N ARG A 173 7.24 -1.86 13.85
CA ARG A 173 7.15 -0.57 13.15
C ARG A 173 8.03 -0.55 11.89
N LEU A 174 9.29 -0.97 12.00
CA LEU A 174 10.19 -1.05 10.85
C LEU A 174 9.70 -2.03 9.79
N SER A 175 9.10 -3.16 10.20
CA SER A 175 8.53 -4.13 9.26
C SER A 175 7.33 -3.57 8.50
N HIS A 176 6.46 -2.81 9.17
CA HIS A 176 5.35 -2.11 8.52
C HIS A 176 5.85 -1.08 7.51
N ILE A 177 6.81 -0.23 7.89
CA ILE A 177 7.40 0.77 6.99
C ILE A 177 8.08 0.08 5.81
N LYS A 178 8.86 -0.98 6.04
CA LYS A 178 9.52 -1.76 4.98
C LYS A 178 8.52 -2.36 4.00
N ALA A 179 7.43 -2.95 4.49
CA ALA A 179 6.40 -3.51 3.62
C ALA A 179 5.80 -2.45 2.68
N ARG A 180 5.64 -1.22 3.18
CA ARG A 180 5.04 -0.10 2.44
C ARG A 180 6.03 0.54 1.48
N VAL A 181 7.31 0.64 1.86
CA VAL A 181 8.41 0.98 0.95
C VAL A 181 8.49 -0.01 -0.21
N ASN A 182 8.50 -1.31 0.08
CA ASN A 182 8.54 -2.36 -0.95
C ASN A 182 7.36 -2.25 -1.91
N GLU A 183 6.17 -1.96 -1.36
CA GLU A 183 4.96 -1.76 -2.16
C GLU A 183 5.07 -0.54 -3.06
N ALA A 184 5.53 0.60 -2.52
CA ALA A 184 5.74 1.84 -3.26
C ALA A 184 6.78 1.67 -4.39
N ILE A 185 7.84 0.90 -4.16
CA ILE A 185 8.83 0.53 -5.19
C ILE A 185 8.17 -0.35 -6.26
N LYS A 186 7.43 -1.38 -5.85
CA LYS A 186 6.78 -2.34 -6.76
C LYS A 186 5.79 -1.66 -7.71
N ILE A 187 5.04 -0.67 -7.24
CA ILE A 187 4.10 0.10 -8.07
C ILE A 187 4.76 1.32 -8.72
N GLY A 188 6.07 1.52 -8.50
CA GLY A 188 6.95 2.48 -9.16
C GLY A 188 6.97 3.90 -8.60
N ILE A 189 6.23 4.17 -7.50
CA ILE A 189 6.10 5.51 -6.88
C ILE A 189 7.39 5.93 -6.21
N LEU A 190 8.06 4.98 -5.58
CA LEU A 190 9.39 5.18 -5.04
C LEU A 190 10.42 4.61 -5.99
N ARG A 191 11.20 5.49 -6.63
CA ARG A 191 12.37 5.11 -7.41
C ARG A 191 13.62 5.37 -6.57
N CYS A 192 14.44 4.35 -6.38
CA CYS A 192 15.64 4.45 -5.58
C CYS A 192 16.75 3.58 -6.19
N ASP A 193 17.98 4.12 -6.26
CA ASP A 193 19.15 3.36 -6.71
C ASP A 193 19.54 2.29 -5.67
N LYS A 194 19.38 2.65 -4.39
CA LYS A 194 19.59 1.76 -3.24
C LYS A 194 18.32 1.68 -2.43
N HIS A 195 17.97 0.47 -2.04
CA HIS A 195 16.79 0.22 -1.23
C HIS A 195 16.85 0.98 0.11
N PRO A 196 15.75 1.62 0.60
CA PRO A 196 15.79 2.38 1.86
C PRO A 196 16.20 1.55 3.09
N PHE A 197 15.90 0.26 3.09
CA PHE A 197 16.33 -0.68 4.14
C PHE A 197 17.66 -1.40 3.83
N ALA A 198 18.49 -0.90 2.91
CA ALA A 198 19.73 -1.57 2.54
C ALA A 198 20.72 -1.69 3.70
N TYR A 199 20.77 -0.68 4.57
CA TYR A 199 21.75 -0.59 5.66
C TYR A 199 21.12 -0.70 7.06
N THR A 200 19.79 -0.64 7.14
CA THR A 200 19.08 -0.77 8.42
C THR A 200 18.59 -2.20 8.64
N LYS A 201 19.23 -2.88 9.61
CA LYS A 201 18.80 -4.20 10.06
C LYS A 201 17.63 -4.07 11.03
N ILE A 202 16.51 -4.73 10.72
CA ILE A 202 15.37 -4.80 11.62
C ILE A 202 15.79 -5.62 12.86
N PRO A 203 15.60 -5.09 14.09
CA PRO A 203 15.96 -5.81 15.30
C PRO A 203 15.11 -7.07 15.45
N THR A 204 15.68 -8.08 16.08
CA THR A 204 14.97 -9.33 16.42
C THR A 204 14.85 -9.36 17.94
N PRO A 205 13.64 -9.27 18.51
CA PRO A 205 13.46 -9.36 19.95
C PRO A 205 13.85 -10.75 20.43
N GLU A 206 14.38 -10.82 21.65
CA GLU A 206 14.59 -12.10 22.32
C GLU A 206 13.24 -12.83 22.47
N PRO A 207 13.19 -14.15 22.16
CA PRO A 207 12.02 -14.96 22.41
C PRO A 207 11.66 -14.91 23.89
N ARG A 208 10.42 -14.52 24.20
CA ARG A 208 9.91 -14.61 25.56
C ARG A 208 9.43 -16.03 25.81
N GLU A 209 9.88 -16.64 26.90
CA GLU A 209 9.30 -17.88 27.40
C GLU A 209 7.91 -17.54 27.97
N LEU A 210 6.87 -17.97 27.28
CA LEU A 210 5.47 -17.76 27.66
C LEU A 210 4.81 -19.04 28.17
N ASP A 211 5.58 -20.12 28.25
CA ASP A 211 5.09 -21.43 28.67
C ASP A 211 4.82 -21.40 30.18
N ILE A 212 3.65 -21.90 30.55
CA ILE A 212 3.22 -21.99 31.95
C ILE A 212 3.54 -23.40 32.45
N THR A 213 4.26 -23.50 33.56
CA THR A 213 4.60 -24.80 34.16
C THR A 213 3.35 -25.52 34.70
N VAL A 214 3.42 -26.85 34.77
CA VAL A 214 2.33 -27.68 35.32
C VAL A 214 2.03 -27.28 36.76
N GLU A 215 3.05 -26.95 37.54
CA GLU A 215 2.92 -26.47 38.92
C GLU A 215 2.12 -25.17 38.98
N SER A 216 2.36 -24.25 38.05
CA SER A 216 1.65 -22.98 37.97
C SER A 216 0.19 -23.17 37.57
N ILE A 217 -0.09 -24.09 36.64
CA ILE A 217 -1.47 -24.49 36.30
C ILE A 217 -2.18 -25.09 37.52
N ARG A 218 -1.53 -26.00 38.27
CA ARG A 218 -2.08 -26.57 39.51
C ARG A 218 -2.37 -25.50 40.55
N LYS A 219 -1.51 -24.48 40.69
CA LYS A 219 -1.75 -23.34 41.57
C LYS A 219 -3.00 -22.56 41.14
N ILE A 220 -3.18 -22.29 39.85
CA ILE A 220 -4.38 -21.61 39.33
C ILE A 220 -5.64 -22.45 39.61
N ILE A 221 -5.61 -23.76 39.37
CA ILE A 221 -6.73 -24.67 39.67
C ILE A 221 -7.13 -24.61 41.15
N ASN A 222 -6.14 -24.66 42.05
CA ASN A 222 -6.37 -24.71 43.49
C ASN A 222 -6.54 -23.33 44.14
N ALA A 223 -6.36 -22.23 43.40
CA ALA A 223 -6.48 -20.88 43.95
C ALA A 223 -7.92 -20.60 44.42
N ASP A 224 -8.08 -20.19 45.67
CA ASP A 224 -9.36 -19.68 46.17
C ASP A 224 -9.54 -18.21 45.75
N VAL A 225 -10.50 -18.00 44.86
CA VAL A 225 -10.88 -16.70 44.29
C VAL A 225 -12.32 -16.32 44.62
N SER A 226 -12.96 -17.05 45.54
CA SER A 226 -14.37 -16.87 45.93
C SER A 226 -14.71 -15.44 46.39
N HIS A 227 -13.71 -14.74 46.93
CA HIS A 227 -13.83 -13.35 47.37
C HIS A 227 -14.02 -12.32 46.24
N SER A 228 -13.80 -12.69 44.96
CA SER A 228 -13.95 -11.77 43.83
C SER A 228 -14.57 -12.45 42.61
N ARG A 229 -15.76 -11.98 42.23
CA ARG A 229 -16.46 -12.45 41.02
C ARG A 229 -15.63 -12.29 39.75
N GLN A 230 -14.81 -11.24 39.67
CA GLN A 230 -13.94 -11.00 38.51
C GLN A 230 -12.81 -12.04 38.44
N LEU A 231 -12.21 -12.39 39.58
CA LEU A 231 -11.15 -13.40 39.64
C LEU A 231 -11.71 -14.80 39.39
N THR A 232 -12.91 -15.12 39.91
CA THR A 232 -13.63 -16.36 39.58
C THR A 232 -13.83 -16.48 38.08
N LEU A 233 -14.40 -15.44 37.44
CA LEU A 233 -14.61 -15.45 36.00
C LEU A 233 -13.30 -15.60 35.21
N ALA A 234 -12.24 -14.88 35.60
CA ALA A 234 -10.95 -14.97 34.94
C ALA A 234 -10.34 -16.38 35.05
N LYS A 235 -10.42 -16.99 36.24
CA LYS A 235 -9.99 -18.38 36.49
C LYS A 235 -10.78 -19.36 35.65
N ASP A 236 -12.10 -19.26 35.65
CA ASP A 236 -12.99 -20.18 34.93
C ASP A 236 -12.77 -20.09 33.41
N VAL A 237 -12.69 -18.88 32.86
CA VAL A 237 -12.41 -18.64 31.43
C VAL A 237 -11.03 -19.16 31.04
N PHE A 238 -10.02 -18.96 31.88
CA PHE A 238 -8.68 -19.49 31.64
C PHE A 238 -8.68 -21.03 31.61
N LEU A 239 -9.28 -21.66 32.62
CA LEU A 239 -9.36 -23.12 32.70
C LEU A 239 -10.18 -23.71 31.56
N LEU A 240 -11.28 -23.07 31.19
CA LEU A 240 -12.09 -23.47 30.05
C LEU A 240 -11.29 -23.41 28.75
N SER A 241 -10.58 -22.30 28.50
CA SER A 241 -9.67 -22.18 27.35
C SER A 241 -8.62 -23.28 27.35
N PHE A 242 -7.97 -23.53 28.50
CA PHE A 242 -6.94 -24.55 28.66
C PHE A 242 -7.47 -25.96 28.36
N TYR A 243 -8.59 -26.36 28.97
CA TYR A 243 -9.17 -27.70 28.76
C TYR A 243 -9.70 -27.91 27.33
N LEU A 244 -10.02 -26.84 26.62
CA LEU A 244 -10.42 -26.88 25.21
C LEU A 244 -9.22 -26.76 24.25
N GLY A 245 -8.01 -27.07 24.71
CA GLY A 245 -6.82 -27.07 23.84
C GLY A 245 -6.30 -25.67 23.51
N GLY A 246 -6.53 -24.70 24.40
CA GLY A 246 -6.03 -23.33 24.26
C GLY A 246 -6.81 -22.48 23.26
N ILE A 247 -8.15 -22.61 23.23
CA ILE A 247 -9.00 -21.73 22.41
C ILE A 247 -8.78 -20.26 22.83
N ASN A 248 -8.58 -19.37 21.86
CA ASN A 248 -8.44 -17.94 22.15
C ASN A 248 -9.76 -17.36 22.67
N PHE A 249 -9.71 -16.41 23.59
CA PHE A 249 -10.89 -15.79 24.21
C PHE A 249 -11.92 -15.28 23.20
N ALA A 250 -11.48 -14.62 22.12
CA ALA A 250 -12.37 -14.10 21.09
C ALA A 250 -13.13 -15.20 20.32
N ASP A 251 -12.54 -16.38 20.19
CA ASP A 251 -13.20 -17.54 19.60
C ASP A 251 -14.10 -18.21 20.66
N LEU A 252 -13.61 -18.33 21.91
CA LEU A 252 -14.31 -18.94 23.04
C LEU A 252 -15.64 -18.23 23.37
N ALA A 253 -15.68 -16.90 23.26
CA ALA A 253 -16.87 -16.10 23.54
C ALA A 253 -18.02 -16.34 22.55
N GLU A 254 -17.75 -16.97 21.40
CA GLU A 254 -18.76 -17.27 20.36
C GLU A 254 -19.04 -18.77 20.24
N VAL A 255 -18.41 -19.59 21.07
CA VAL A 255 -18.69 -21.02 21.11
C VAL A 255 -20.10 -21.25 21.65
N ASP A 256 -20.87 -22.05 20.91
CA ASP A 256 -22.10 -22.64 21.43
C ASP A 256 -21.77 -23.89 22.25
N PHE A 257 -22.23 -23.90 23.51
CA PHE A 257 -22.04 -24.99 24.46
C PHE A 257 -23.30 -25.87 24.63
N SER A 258 -24.34 -25.66 23.82
CA SER A 258 -25.59 -26.41 23.90
C SER A 258 -25.44 -27.89 23.52
N GLY A 259 -24.48 -28.21 22.65
CA GLY A 259 -24.25 -29.55 22.10
C GLY A 259 -23.33 -30.45 22.95
N ASN A 260 -23.12 -31.67 22.44
CA ASN A 260 -22.09 -32.59 22.98
C ASN A 260 -20.71 -32.36 22.33
N GLU A 261 -20.65 -31.52 21.30
CA GLU A 261 -19.44 -31.18 20.57
C GLU A 261 -19.35 -29.66 20.44
N ILE A 262 -18.19 -29.12 20.76
CA ILE A 262 -17.83 -27.73 20.51
C ILE A 262 -17.28 -27.66 19.11
N THR A 263 -17.85 -26.78 18.31
CA THR A 263 -17.41 -26.57 16.94
C THR A 263 -17.20 -25.10 16.67
N TYR A 264 -16.00 -24.72 16.21
CA TYR A 264 -15.70 -23.33 15.92
C TYR A 264 -14.70 -23.18 14.77
N VAL A 265 -14.67 -21.97 14.19
CA VAL A 265 -13.71 -21.58 13.14
C VAL A 265 -12.82 -20.47 13.70
N ARG A 266 -11.52 -20.74 13.81
CA ARG A 266 -10.56 -19.79 14.39
C ARG A 266 -10.46 -18.52 13.54
N LYS A 267 -10.91 -17.39 14.07
CA LYS A 267 -10.99 -16.10 13.35
C LYS A 267 -9.63 -15.61 12.84
N LYS A 268 -8.58 -15.73 13.65
CA LYS A 268 -7.24 -15.22 13.30
C LYS A 268 -6.64 -15.87 12.03
N SER A 269 -7.06 -17.10 11.69
CA SER A 269 -6.46 -17.88 10.61
C SER A 269 -7.45 -18.37 9.56
N SER A 270 -8.74 -18.03 9.71
CA SER A 270 -9.83 -18.53 8.87
C SER A 270 -9.65 -18.15 7.41
N GLU A 271 -9.16 -16.94 7.13
CA GLU A 271 -8.92 -16.44 5.77
C GLU A 271 -7.76 -17.15 5.07
N HIS A 272 -6.73 -17.56 5.81
CA HIS A 272 -5.52 -18.17 5.24
C HIS A 272 -5.63 -19.68 5.03
N LYS A 273 -6.50 -20.37 5.76
CA LYS A 273 -6.70 -21.83 5.61
C LYS A 273 -7.63 -22.13 4.44
N ARG A 274 -7.15 -22.91 3.47
CA ARG A 274 -7.94 -23.35 2.29
C ARG A 274 -8.74 -24.65 2.53
N LYS A 275 -8.39 -25.47 3.53
CA LYS A 275 -9.06 -26.72 3.94
C LYS A 275 -9.08 -26.85 5.46
N ASN A 276 -10.01 -27.63 6.03
CA ASN A 276 -10.19 -27.90 7.47
C ASN A 276 -10.18 -26.64 8.35
N ARG A 277 -11.14 -25.74 8.10
CA ARG A 277 -11.30 -24.48 8.85
C ARG A 277 -11.94 -24.69 10.23
N GLN A 278 -12.68 -25.78 10.37
CA GLN A 278 -13.52 -26.09 11.52
C GLN A 278 -12.75 -27.00 12.48
N ILE A 279 -12.73 -26.61 13.75
CA ILE A 279 -12.15 -27.39 14.85
C ILE A 279 -13.33 -27.96 15.63
N ILE A 280 -13.30 -29.26 15.88
CA ILE A 280 -14.33 -30.00 16.62
C ILE A 280 -13.68 -30.58 17.87
N ILE A 281 -14.30 -30.34 19.03
CA ILE A 281 -13.86 -30.86 20.33
C ILE A 281 -15.05 -31.50 21.01
N SER A 282 -14.98 -32.80 21.27
CA SER A 282 -16.05 -33.51 21.99
C SER A 282 -15.98 -33.20 23.48
N ILE A 283 -17.11 -32.79 24.08
CA ILE A 283 -17.19 -32.55 25.53
C ILE A 283 -17.54 -33.86 26.24
N SER A 284 -16.68 -34.30 27.17
CA SER A 284 -16.99 -35.43 28.05
C SER A 284 -18.10 -35.07 29.05
N ARG A 285 -19.07 -35.98 29.26
CA ARG A 285 -20.21 -35.81 30.19
C ARG A 285 -19.83 -35.38 31.61
N LYS A 286 -18.60 -35.64 32.06
CA LYS A 286 -18.10 -35.30 33.41
C LYS A 286 -17.78 -33.81 33.63
N LEU A 287 -17.74 -33.00 32.58
CA LEU A 287 -17.42 -31.55 32.65
C LEU A 287 -18.66 -30.65 32.71
N ARG A 288 -19.88 -31.22 32.78
CA ARG A 288 -21.10 -30.44 32.99
C ARG A 288 -21.18 -30.04 34.46
N LEU A 289 -21.08 -28.74 34.73
CA LEU A 289 -21.51 -28.17 36.00
C LEU A 289 -23.01 -28.47 36.15
N SER A 290 -23.35 -29.16 37.23
CA SER A 290 -24.73 -29.42 37.68
C SER A 290 -25.44 -28.14 38.07
#